data_AF-A0A2D3W740-F1
#
_entry.id   AF-A0A2D3W740-F1
#
_cell.length_a   1.000
_cell.length_b   1.000
_cell.length_c   1.000
_cell.angle_alpha   90.00
_cell.angle_beta   90.00
_cell.angle_gamma   90.00
#
_symmetry.space_group_name_H-M   'P 1'
#
loop_
_entity.id
_entity.type
_entity.pdbx_description
1 polymer ?
#
loop_
_entity_poly.entity_id
_entity_poly.type
_entity_poly.pdbx_seq_one_letter_code
_entity_poly.pdbx_strand_id
1 'polypeptide(L)'
;MLSIFFVICALLVVLVGYYLKNTFMNNANKVQNIEDFEAKKDEGVANVIEPVEQKSLYIKPEKMRYWLYPSVRDLSFEFQILYDLVVVKNLWIDEPFHTKFYEIFLLLSKNNFMIRNPNSSDLILNMRDENDIVRTSTSYEVFSTNELLYATIEYSLDSIVGFYESDAKNIVFVIVLIICGKSQYFNQKELPLALIQDVLKEYSELENIWYILELIEAKDRRFDFIEKAYELAIQKAITYPYNDSTSPLHLQISSNLPKKVLKNI
;
A
#
# COMPACT_ATOMS: atom_id res chain seq x y z
N MET A 1 27.95 24.91 -40.86
CA MET A 1 27.79 23.65 -40.09
C MET A 1 28.54 23.67 -38.75
N LEU A 2 29.79 24.16 -38.66
CA LEU A 2 30.48 24.27 -37.36
C LEU A 2 29.78 25.19 -36.34
N SER A 3 29.17 26.31 -36.77
CA SER A 3 28.53 27.28 -35.87
C SER A 3 27.32 26.71 -35.11
N ILE A 4 26.53 25.83 -35.76
CA ILE A 4 25.35 25.20 -35.15
C ILE A 4 25.78 24.17 -34.10
N PHE A 5 26.89 23.47 -34.33
CA PHE A 5 27.43 22.50 -33.37
C PHE A 5 27.87 23.16 -32.07
N PHE A 6 28.50 24.33 -32.13
CA PHE A 6 28.88 25.10 -30.93
C PHE A 6 27.67 25.58 -30.12
N VAL A 7 26.58 25.96 -30.78
CA VAL A 7 25.35 26.38 -30.10
C VAL A 7 24.69 25.19 -29.37
N ILE A 8 24.64 24.02 -30.00
CA ILE A 8 24.07 22.80 -29.37
C ILE A 8 24.91 22.37 -28.16
N CYS A 9 26.24 22.39 -28.28
CA CYS A 9 27.13 22.06 -27.15
C CYS A 9 26.96 23.06 -25.98
N ALA A 10 26.85 24.35 -26.26
CA ALA A 10 26.61 25.35 -25.21
C ALA A 10 25.27 25.12 -24.48
N LEU A 11 24.22 24.74 -25.21
CA LEU A 11 22.89 24.50 -24.66
C LEU A 11 22.85 23.22 -23.80
N LEU A 12 23.58 22.17 -24.20
CA LEU A 12 23.75 20.96 -23.39
C LEU A 12 24.50 21.23 -22.09
N VAL A 13 25.55 22.06 -22.11
CA VAL A 13 26.29 22.44 -20.89
C VAL A 13 25.39 23.21 -19.92
N VAL A 14 24.53 24.11 -20.42
CA VAL A 14 23.56 24.84 -19.58
C VAL A 14 22.51 23.89 -18.99
N LEU A 15 21.98 22.94 -19.78
CA LEU A 15 21.01 21.95 -19.30
C LEU A 15 21.60 21.02 -18.23
N VAL A 16 22.82 20.53 -18.44
CA VAL A 16 23.54 19.70 -17.45
C VAL A 16 23.83 20.50 -16.19
N GLY A 17 24.27 21.76 -16.32
CA GLY A 17 24.48 22.65 -15.17
C GLY A 17 23.21 22.93 -14.38
N TYR A 18 22.08 23.13 -15.06
CA TYR A 18 20.76 23.30 -14.43
C TYR A 18 20.31 22.04 -13.71
N TYR A 19 20.48 20.87 -14.34
CA TYR A 19 20.13 19.57 -13.75
C TYR A 19 20.96 19.31 -12.48
N LEU A 20 22.28 19.50 -12.55
CA LEU A 20 23.19 19.34 -11.42
C LEU A 20 22.81 20.27 -10.27
N LYS A 21 22.52 21.55 -10.55
CA LYS A 21 22.08 22.52 -9.54
C LYS A 21 20.77 22.09 -8.87
N ASN A 22 19.81 21.56 -9.63
CA ASN A 22 18.54 21.12 -9.08
C ASN A 22 18.69 19.90 -8.17
N THR A 23 19.51 18.91 -8.56
CA THR A 23 19.87 17.79 -7.68
C THR A 23 20.61 18.23 -6.42
N PHE A 24 21.48 19.23 -6.51
CA PHE A 24 22.22 19.73 -5.34
C PHE A 24 21.32 20.49 -4.37
N MET A 25 20.39 21.31 -4.86
CA MET A 25 19.39 22.01 -4.03
C MET A 25 18.41 21.02 -3.38
N ASN A 26 17.98 19.99 -4.09
CA ASN A 26 17.14 18.93 -3.52
C ASN A 26 17.89 18.16 -2.43
N ASN A 27 19.17 17.87 -2.62
CA ASN A 27 20.00 17.22 -1.61
C ASN A 27 20.28 18.13 -0.40
N ALA A 28 20.46 19.43 -0.59
CA ALA A 28 20.63 20.39 0.50
C ALA A 28 19.37 20.51 1.38
N ASN A 29 18.19 20.59 0.75
CA ASN A 29 16.91 20.57 1.47
C ASN A 29 16.69 19.22 2.19
N LYS A 30 17.17 18.12 1.59
CA LYS A 30 17.14 16.76 2.20
C LYS A 30 18.03 16.67 3.44
N VAL A 31 19.22 17.28 3.43
CA VAL A 31 20.12 17.34 4.60
C VAL A 31 19.53 18.21 5.70
N GLN A 32 18.94 19.35 5.36
CA GLN A 32 18.30 20.24 6.34
C GLN A 32 17.10 19.57 7.03
N ASN A 33 16.30 18.79 6.31
CA ASN A 33 15.20 18.00 6.90
C ASN A 33 15.70 16.85 7.80
N ILE A 34 16.89 16.30 7.54
CA ILE A 34 17.53 15.28 8.39
C ILE A 34 18.06 15.93 9.68
N GLU A 35 18.70 17.09 9.58
CA GLU A 35 19.19 17.86 10.73
C GLU A 35 18.03 18.34 11.62
N ASP A 36 16.91 18.77 11.06
CA ASP A 36 15.70 19.16 11.82
C ASP A 36 15.03 17.97 12.54
N PHE A 37 15.21 16.75 12.03
CA PHE A 37 14.74 15.52 12.67
C PHE A 37 15.70 15.05 13.78
N GLU A 38 17.01 15.19 13.59
CA GLU A 38 18.02 14.89 14.60
C GLU A 38 18.03 15.94 15.74
N ALA A 39 17.77 17.21 15.45
CA ALA A 39 17.65 18.26 16.47
C ALA A 39 16.43 18.03 17.41
N LYS A 40 15.32 17.46 16.89
CA LYS A 40 14.17 17.04 17.71
C LYS A 40 14.44 15.79 18.55
N LYS A 41 15.50 15.03 18.24
CA LYS A 41 15.91 13.82 18.97
C LYS A 41 16.77 14.17 20.20
N ASP A 42 17.59 15.21 20.13
CA ASP A 42 18.49 15.59 21.24
C ASP A 42 17.76 16.25 22.42
N GLU A 43 16.56 16.82 22.23
CA GLU A 43 15.71 17.28 23.33
C GLU A 43 14.92 16.14 24.03
N GLY A 44 14.90 14.93 23.45
CA GLY A 44 14.03 13.83 23.91
C GLY A 44 14.70 12.64 24.59
N VAL A 45 16.03 12.54 24.62
CA VAL A 45 16.72 11.26 24.98
C VAL A 45 17.53 11.33 26.30
N ALA A 46 17.44 12.42 27.07
CA ALA A 46 18.08 12.50 28.37
C ALA A 46 17.08 12.63 29.53
N ASN A 47 16.16 11.66 29.68
CA ASN A 47 15.58 11.37 30.99
C ASN A 47 15.30 9.88 31.09
N VAL A 48 16.06 9.20 31.96
CA VAL A 48 15.76 7.88 32.47
C VAL A 48 14.48 8.00 33.28
N ILE A 49 13.34 7.65 32.67
CA ILE A 49 12.05 7.63 33.35
C ILE A 49 11.95 6.31 34.12
N GLU A 50 12.04 6.39 35.44
CA GLU A 50 11.59 5.33 36.37
C GLU A 50 10.16 4.89 35.98
N PRO A 51 9.81 3.60 36.13
CA PRO A 51 8.54 3.09 35.65
C PRO A 51 7.40 3.78 36.38
N VAL A 52 6.75 4.74 35.71
CA VAL A 52 5.50 5.32 36.19
C VAL A 52 4.48 4.20 36.12
N GLU A 53 4.04 3.72 37.28
CA GLU A 53 2.85 2.90 37.41
C GLU A 53 1.72 3.58 36.63
N GLN A 54 1.41 3.05 35.45
CA GLN A 54 0.17 3.35 34.74
C GLN A 54 -0.96 2.90 35.67
N LYS A 55 -1.48 3.84 36.46
CA LYS A 55 -2.80 3.69 37.07
C LYS A 55 -3.78 3.50 35.93
N SER A 56 -4.09 2.24 35.65
CA SER A 56 -5.19 1.83 34.79
C SER A 56 -6.48 2.33 35.43
N LEU A 57 -6.87 3.54 35.04
CA LEU A 57 -8.23 4.01 35.22
C LEU A 57 -9.09 3.10 34.32
N TYR A 58 -9.53 1.97 34.88
CA TYR A 58 -10.59 1.14 34.32
C TYR A 58 -11.90 1.95 34.36
N ILE A 59 -12.02 2.92 33.48
CA ILE A 59 -13.30 3.48 33.08
C ILE A 59 -13.92 2.37 32.23
N LYS A 60 -14.97 1.71 32.75
CA LYS A 60 -15.82 0.87 31.90
C LYS A 60 -16.25 1.75 30.72
N PRO A 61 -15.90 1.42 29.46
CA PRO A 61 -16.40 2.21 28.35
C PRO A 61 -17.92 2.08 28.36
N GLU A 62 -18.60 3.16 28.73
CA GLU A 62 -19.96 3.37 28.28
C GLU A 62 -19.93 3.21 26.76
N LYS A 63 -20.85 2.41 26.19
CA LYS A 63 -20.89 2.10 24.76
C LYS A 63 -20.77 3.39 23.94
N MET A 64 -19.56 3.69 23.46
CA MET A 64 -19.32 4.88 22.67
C MET A 64 -19.82 4.63 21.26
N ARG A 65 -20.52 5.62 20.71
CA ARG A 65 -21.10 5.54 19.39
C ARG A 65 -20.21 6.24 18.39
N TYR A 66 -19.74 5.50 17.40
CA TYR A 66 -18.87 6.02 16.35
C TYR A 66 -19.55 5.94 14.99
N TRP A 67 -19.28 6.93 14.14
CA TRP A 67 -19.71 6.92 12.75
C TRP A 67 -18.73 6.07 11.94
N LEU A 68 -19.16 4.89 11.50
CA LEU A 68 -18.32 3.93 10.81
C LEU A 68 -18.90 3.54 9.46
N TYR A 69 -18.03 3.19 8.51
CA TYR A 69 -18.50 2.62 7.26
C TYR A 69 -19.11 1.21 7.47
N PRO A 70 -20.09 0.81 6.65
CA PRO A 70 -20.74 -0.49 6.75
C PRO A 70 -19.89 -1.61 6.14
N SER A 71 -18.77 -1.95 6.79
CA SER A 71 -17.81 -2.97 6.37
C SER A 71 -18.46 -4.29 5.91
N VAL A 72 -19.36 -4.85 6.72
CA VAL A 72 -20.05 -6.14 6.45
C VAL A 72 -20.83 -6.18 5.14
N ARG A 73 -21.34 -5.03 4.68
CA ARG A 73 -22.19 -4.97 3.49
C ARG A 73 -21.38 -4.86 2.20
N ASP A 74 -20.28 -4.10 2.24
CA ASP A 74 -19.65 -3.60 1.02
C ASP A 74 -18.21 -4.14 0.82
N LEU A 75 -17.57 -4.69 1.86
CA LEU A 75 -16.20 -5.22 1.78
C LEU A 75 -16.17 -6.75 1.65
N SER A 76 -15.11 -7.31 1.07
CA SER A 76 -14.83 -8.75 1.10
C SER A 76 -14.60 -9.23 2.54
N PHE A 77 -14.74 -10.52 2.80
CA PHE A 77 -14.61 -11.09 4.15
C PHE A 77 -13.26 -10.74 4.80
N GLU A 78 -12.17 -10.81 4.04
CA GLU A 78 -10.81 -10.47 4.46
C GLU A 78 -10.72 -9.00 4.91
N PHE A 79 -11.33 -8.09 4.14
CA PHE A 79 -11.31 -6.66 4.43
C PHE A 79 -12.30 -6.23 5.50
N GLN A 80 -13.37 -6.99 5.73
CA GLN A 80 -14.21 -6.81 6.92
C GLN A 80 -13.39 -7.04 8.19
N ILE A 81 -12.63 -8.15 8.23
CA ILE A 81 -11.76 -8.48 9.36
C ILE A 81 -10.67 -7.42 9.50
N LEU A 82 -9.97 -7.06 8.43
CA LEU A 82 -8.94 -6.01 8.51
C LEU A 82 -9.50 -4.67 8.97
N TYR A 83 -10.69 -4.28 8.51
CA TYR A 83 -11.31 -3.04 8.95
C TYR A 83 -11.58 -3.07 10.46
N ASP A 84 -12.06 -4.19 10.98
CA ASP A 84 -12.25 -4.35 12.42
C ASP A 84 -10.91 -4.37 13.18
N LEU A 85 -9.88 -5.04 12.64
CA LEU A 85 -8.55 -5.12 13.25
C LEU A 85 -7.79 -3.80 13.27
N VAL A 86 -7.83 -3.03 12.17
CA VAL A 86 -7.05 -1.81 11.99
C VAL A 86 -7.81 -0.60 12.50
N VAL A 87 -9.07 -0.40 12.08
CA VAL A 87 -9.84 0.80 12.40
C VAL A 87 -10.56 0.67 13.72
N VAL A 88 -11.32 -0.41 13.92
CA VAL A 88 -12.20 -0.54 15.10
C VAL A 88 -11.41 -0.79 16.38
N LYS A 89 -10.50 -1.76 16.38
CA LYS A 89 -9.71 -2.10 17.57
C LYS A 89 -8.73 -1.01 17.99
N ASN A 90 -8.13 -0.28 17.05
CA ASN A 90 -7.19 0.81 17.36
C ASN A 90 -7.85 2.19 17.41
N LEU A 91 -9.17 2.29 17.18
CA LEU A 91 -9.93 3.55 17.11
C LEU A 91 -9.37 4.58 16.11
N TRP A 92 -8.79 4.13 15.00
CA TRP A 92 -8.27 4.98 13.91
C TRP A 92 -9.38 5.49 12.99
N ILE A 93 -10.28 6.29 13.56
CA ILE A 93 -11.49 6.82 12.91
C ILE A 93 -11.34 8.27 12.42
N ASP A 94 -10.16 8.84 12.59
CA ASP A 94 -9.80 10.18 12.13
C ASP A 94 -9.67 10.26 10.61
N GLU A 95 -9.93 11.45 10.08
CA GLU A 95 -9.83 11.75 8.66
C GLU A 95 -8.51 12.47 8.36
N PRO A 96 -7.88 12.23 7.19
CA PRO A 96 -8.43 11.50 6.03
C PRO A 96 -8.17 9.99 6.02
N PHE A 97 -7.48 9.43 7.02
CA PHE A 97 -7.10 8.02 7.06
C PHE A 97 -8.32 7.10 6.91
N HIS A 98 -9.34 7.29 7.75
CA HIS A 98 -10.49 6.39 7.79
C HIS A 98 -11.20 6.26 6.45
N THR A 99 -11.43 7.38 5.76
CA THR A 99 -12.04 7.39 4.44
C THR A 99 -11.16 6.74 3.38
N LYS A 100 -9.86 7.08 3.33
CA LYS A 100 -8.95 6.50 2.33
C LYS A 100 -8.72 5.01 2.53
N PHE A 101 -8.59 4.58 3.76
CA PHE A 101 -8.50 3.16 4.11
C PHE A 101 -9.73 2.37 3.62
N TYR A 102 -10.93 2.89 3.88
CA TYR A 102 -12.15 2.23 3.42
C TYR A 102 -12.32 2.26 1.89
N GLU A 103 -11.98 3.38 1.24
CA GLU A 103 -12.06 3.54 -0.22
C GLU A 103 -11.17 2.54 -0.96
N ILE A 104 -9.93 2.39 -0.52
CA ILE A 104 -8.98 1.40 -1.05
C ILE A 104 -9.55 -0.01 -0.90
N PHE A 105 -10.04 -0.37 0.29
CA PHE A 105 -10.53 -1.73 0.55
C PHE A 105 -11.81 -2.03 -0.22
N LEU A 106 -12.67 -1.03 -0.43
CA LEU A 106 -13.85 -1.16 -1.28
C LEU A 106 -13.45 -1.43 -2.74
N LEU A 107 -12.44 -0.72 -3.24
CA LEU A 107 -11.93 -0.94 -4.59
C LEU A 107 -11.36 -2.35 -4.74
N LEU A 108 -10.52 -2.79 -3.81
CA LEU A 108 -9.93 -4.13 -3.82
C LEU A 108 -10.99 -5.23 -3.65
N SER A 109 -12.03 -4.99 -2.85
CA SER A 109 -13.15 -5.94 -2.67
C SER A 109 -13.94 -6.18 -3.97
N LYS A 110 -14.06 -5.16 -4.82
CA LYS A 110 -14.88 -5.22 -6.04
C LYS A 110 -14.13 -5.76 -7.26
N ASN A 111 -12.80 -5.76 -7.20
CA ASN A 111 -11.94 -6.10 -8.33
C ASN A 111 -11.04 -7.23 -7.87
N ASN A 112 -11.33 -8.46 -8.30
CA ASN A 112 -10.60 -9.68 -7.94
C ASN A 112 -9.16 -9.65 -8.47
N PHE A 113 -8.32 -8.84 -7.83
CA PHE A 113 -6.92 -8.70 -8.17
C PHE A 113 -6.13 -9.94 -7.75
N MET A 114 -5.09 -10.25 -8.51
CA MET A 114 -4.34 -11.48 -8.35
C MET A 114 -2.83 -11.25 -8.44
N ILE A 115 -2.07 -12.07 -7.73
CA ILE A 115 -0.60 -12.09 -7.80
C ILE A 115 -0.18 -13.44 -8.37
N ARG A 116 0.59 -13.45 -9.45
CA ARG A 116 1.08 -14.70 -10.05
C ARG A 116 1.96 -15.45 -9.07
N ASN A 117 1.71 -16.76 -8.89
CA ASN A 117 2.59 -17.60 -8.10
C ASN A 117 3.91 -17.83 -8.90
N PRO A 118 5.07 -17.35 -8.42
CA PRO A 118 6.33 -17.52 -9.14
C PRO A 118 6.77 -18.99 -9.24
N ASN A 119 6.24 -19.86 -8.38
CA ASN A 119 6.53 -21.30 -8.38
C ASN A 119 5.55 -22.10 -9.25
N SER A 120 4.58 -21.45 -9.89
CA SER A 120 3.60 -22.14 -10.73
C SER A 120 4.18 -22.52 -12.08
N SER A 121 3.79 -23.69 -12.58
CA SER A 121 4.10 -24.11 -13.95
C SER A 121 3.03 -23.58 -14.91
N ASP A 122 3.47 -23.11 -16.08
CA ASP A 122 2.56 -22.64 -17.11
C ASP A 122 2.02 -23.80 -17.94
N LEU A 123 0.70 -23.91 -18.04
CA LEU A 123 0.02 -24.80 -18.97
C LEU A 123 -0.38 -24.02 -20.21
N ILE A 124 0.27 -24.29 -21.34
CA ILE A 124 -0.01 -23.65 -22.62
C ILE A 124 -0.96 -24.54 -23.43
N LEU A 125 -2.15 -24.04 -23.69
CA LEU A 125 -3.18 -24.67 -24.51
C LEU A 125 -3.25 -23.98 -25.87
N ASN A 126 -3.01 -24.73 -26.94
CA ASN A 126 -3.21 -24.26 -28.30
C ASN A 126 -4.50 -24.86 -28.84
N MET A 127 -5.50 -24.01 -29.09
CA MET A 127 -6.77 -24.39 -29.66
C MET A 127 -6.90 -23.78 -31.05
N ARG A 128 -7.59 -24.48 -31.95
CA ARG A 128 -7.85 -24.03 -33.31
C ARG A 128 -9.34 -23.82 -33.45
N ASP A 129 -9.77 -22.62 -33.86
CA ASP A 129 -11.19 -22.34 -34.05
C ASP A 129 -11.70 -22.87 -35.40
N GLU A 130 -13.00 -22.71 -35.65
CA GLU A 130 -13.67 -23.17 -36.88
C GLU A 130 -13.12 -22.52 -38.16
N ASN A 131 -12.35 -21.42 -38.03
CA ASN A 131 -11.72 -20.70 -39.14
C ASN A 131 -10.21 -21.02 -39.27
N ASP A 132 -9.73 -22.10 -38.64
CA ASP A 132 -8.33 -22.51 -38.62
C ASP A 132 -7.39 -21.56 -37.86
N ILE A 133 -7.93 -20.61 -37.08
CA ILE A 133 -7.13 -19.65 -36.32
C ILE A 133 -6.67 -20.28 -35.01
N VAL A 134 -5.36 -20.30 -34.79
CA VAL A 134 -4.77 -20.77 -33.53
C VAL A 134 -4.92 -19.71 -32.45
N ARG A 135 -5.56 -20.08 -31.34
CA ARG A 135 -5.63 -19.32 -30.09
C ARG A 135 -4.80 -20.03 -29.05
N THR A 136 -3.80 -19.33 -28.53
CA THR A 136 -2.97 -19.80 -27.43
C THR A 136 -3.51 -19.23 -26.12
N SER A 137 -3.68 -20.08 -25.13
CA SER A 137 -4.02 -19.69 -23.76
C SER A 137 -3.01 -20.26 -22.79
N THR A 138 -2.60 -19.46 -21.83
CA THR A 138 -1.75 -19.84 -20.71
C THR A 138 -2.59 -19.93 -19.45
N SER A 139 -2.55 -21.08 -18.79
CA SER A 139 -3.09 -21.25 -17.44
C SER A 139 -1.95 -21.39 -16.44
N TYR A 140 -2.09 -20.73 -15.29
CA TYR A 140 -1.11 -20.72 -14.21
C TYR A 140 -1.79 -20.51 -12.87
N GLU A 141 -1.06 -20.69 -11.78
CA GLU A 141 -1.60 -20.48 -10.45
C GLU A 141 -1.37 -19.05 -9.96
N VAL A 142 -2.36 -18.50 -9.26
CA VAL A 142 -2.34 -17.16 -8.70
C VAL A 142 -2.77 -17.16 -7.24
N PHE A 143 -2.27 -16.19 -6.48
CA PHE A 143 -2.76 -15.84 -5.17
C PHE A 143 -3.83 -14.75 -5.27
N SER A 144 -4.79 -14.77 -4.35
CA SER A 144 -5.71 -13.64 -4.15
C SER A 144 -4.97 -12.48 -3.50
N THR A 145 -5.03 -11.30 -4.11
CA THR A 145 -4.40 -10.09 -3.54
C THR A 145 -5.04 -9.71 -2.22
N ASN A 146 -6.35 -9.91 -2.07
CA ASN A 146 -7.09 -9.58 -0.85
C ASN A 146 -6.65 -10.47 0.32
N GLU A 147 -6.48 -11.77 0.07
CA GLU A 147 -6.01 -12.73 1.08
C GLU A 147 -4.58 -12.43 1.51
N LEU A 148 -3.68 -12.15 0.55
CA LEU A 148 -2.30 -11.80 0.85
C LEU A 148 -2.18 -10.48 1.60
N LEU A 149 -2.96 -9.47 1.23
CA LEU A 149 -2.99 -8.20 1.93
C LEU A 149 -3.48 -8.35 3.37
N TYR A 150 -4.56 -9.12 3.56
CA TYR A 150 -5.05 -9.46 4.90
C TYR A 150 -3.99 -10.14 5.75
N ALA A 151 -3.45 -11.26 5.27
CA ALA A 151 -2.48 -12.03 6.05
C ALA A 151 -1.21 -11.21 6.34
N THR A 152 -0.74 -10.40 5.39
CA THR A 152 0.45 -9.56 5.60
C THR A 152 0.21 -8.51 6.67
N ILE A 153 -0.92 -7.79 6.63
CA ILE A 153 -1.26 -6.80 7.67
C ILE A 153 -1.47 -7.50 9.01
N GLU A 154 -2.18 -8.63 9.05
CA GLU A 154 -2.41 -9.39 10.28
C GLU A 154 -1.10 -9.83 10.94
N TYR A 155 -0.15 -10.40 10.20
CA TYR A 155 1.14 -10.84 10.73
C TYR A 155 2.08 -9.70 11.10
N SER A 156 1.86 -8.50 10.58
CA SER A 156 2.67 -7.32 10.90
C SER A 156 2.03 -6.39 11.92
N LEU A 157 0.77 -6.60 12.31
CA LEU A 157 -0.02 -5.65 13.08
C LEU A 157 0.66 -5.26 14.41
N ASP A 158 1.16 -6.24 15.16
CA ASP A 158 1.85 -5.99 16.43
C ASP A 158 3.11 -5.11 16.27
N SER A 159 3.81 -5.25 15.13
CA SER A 159 4.96 -4.41 14.81
C SER A 159 4.51 -3.01 14.38
N ILE A 160 3.41 -2.91 13.62
CA ILE A 160 2.85 -1.63 13.14
C ILE A 160 2.36 -0.77 14.31
N VAL A 161 1.60 -1.33 15.25
CA VAL A 161 1.07 -0.58 16.40
C VAL A 161 2.16 -0.14 17.39
N GLY A 162 3.39 -0.66 17.25
CA GLY A 162 4.55 -0.19 18.00
C GLY A 162 5.10 1.17 17.54
N PHE A 163 4.68 1.66 16.37
CA PHE A 163 5.04 2.99 15.86
C PHE A 163 4.09 4.07 16.40
N TYR A 164 4.48 5.34 16.22
CA TYR A 164 3.55 6.45 16.42
C TYR A 164 2.34 6.30 15.50
N GLU A 165 1.16 6.73 15.96
CA GLU A 165 -0.11 6.47 15.28
C GLU A 165 -0.13 6.94 13.82
N SER A 166 0.44 8.11 13.51
CA SER A 166 0.57 8.62 12.14
C SER A 166 1.42 7.70 11.27
N ASP A 167 2.59 7.29 11.77
CA ASP A 167 3.50 6.39 11.06
C ASP A 167 2.87 5.01 10.89
N ALA A 168 2.20 4.50 11.92
CA ALA A 168 1.49 3.22 11.89
C ALA A 168 0.44 3.20 10.76
N LYS A 169 -0.39 4.24 10.66
CA LYS A 169 -1.36 4.42 9.57
C LYS A 169 -0.70 4.46 8.19
N ASN A 170 0.40 5.20 8.06
CA ASN A 170 1.13 5.30 6.80
C ASN A 170 1.79 3.97 6.41
N ILE A 171 2.32 3.22 7.36
CA ILE A 171 2.86 1.87 7.14
C ILE A 171 1.78 0.94 6.58
N VAL A 172 0.53 1.02 7.06
CA VAL A 172 -0.58 0.24 6.49
C VAL A 172 -0.76 0.55 5.00
N PHE A 173 -0.76 1.83 4.60
CA PHE A 173 -0.84 2.19 3.18
C PHE A 173 0.39 1.75 2.38
N VAL A 174 1.57 1.79 2.97
CA VAL A 174 2.80 1.28 2.33
C VAL A 174 2.68 -0.22 2.04
N ILE A 175 2.16 -1.02 2.99
CA ILE A 175 1.92 -2.45 2.77
C ILE A 175 0.92 -2.66 1.63
N VAL A 176 -0.17 -1.87 1.58
CA VAL A 176 -1.11 -1.88 0.46
C VAL A 176 -0.39 -1.61 -0.86
N LEU A 177 0.42 -0.55 -0.94
CA LEU A 177 1.15 -0.19 -2.17
C LEU A 177 2.12 -1.29 -2.61
N ILE A 178 2.89 -1.86 -1.69
CA ILE A 178 3.84 -2.95 -1.99
C ILE A 178 3.11 -4.16 -2.57
N ILE A 179 2.00 -4.57 -1.96
CA ILE A 179 1.24 -5.74 -2.39
C ILE A 179 0.52 -5.47 -3.71
N CYS A 180 -0.11 -4.30 -3.84
CA CYS A 180 -0.76 -3.89 -5.09
C CYS A 180 0.24 -3.72 -6.24
N GLY A 181 1.48 -3.33 -5.97
CA GLY A 181 2.56 -3.25 -6.95
C GLY A 181 3.01 -4.62 -7.49
N LYS A 182 2.75 -5.71 -6.75
CA LYS A 182 2.97 -7.09 -7.21
C LYS A 182 1.73 -7.68 -7.89
N SER A 183 0.59 -7.00 -7.78
CA SER A 183 -0.71 -7.47 -8.22
C SER A 183 -1.02 -7.03 -9.64
N GLN A 184 -1.77 -7.86 -10.34
CA GLN A 184 -2.31 -7.58 -11.66
C GLN A 184 -3.83 -7.71 -11.67
N TYR A 185 -4.45 -7.05 -12.64
CA TYR A 185 -5.87 -7.21 -12.94
C TYR A 185 -5.98 -7.85 -14.31
N PHE A 186 -6.38 -9.12 -14.35
CA PHE A 186 -6.27 -9.94 -15.57
C PHE A 186 -4.84 -9.87 -16.16
N ASN A 187 -4.72 -9.91 -17.49
CA ASN A 187 -3.46 -9.77 -18.20
C ASN A 187 -2.94 -8.30 -18.24
N GLN A 188 -3.38 -7.42 -17.32
CA GLN A 188 -2.87 -6.05 -17.21
C GLN A 188 -1.80 -5.98 -16.12
N LYS A 189 -0.58 -5.62 -16.53
CA LYS A 189 0.61 -5.77 -15.68
C LYS A 189 0.64 -4.90 -14.41
N GLU A 190 0.00 -3.72 -14.37
CA GLU A 190 0.27 -2.74 -13.29
C GLU A 190 -0.95 -1.89 -12.85
N LEU A 191 -2.16 -2.25 -13.29
CA LEU A 191 -3.37 -1.46 -13.04
C LEU A 191 -3.71 -1.20 -11.56
N PRO A 192 -3.54 -2.16 -10.61
CA PRO A 192 -3.96 -1.96 -9.23
C PRO A 192 -3.20 -0.84 -8.52
N LEU A 193 -1.88 -0.77 -8.69
CA LEU A 193 -1.03 0.21 -8.04
C LEU A 193 -1.41 1.64 -8.42
N ALA A 194 -1.59 1.89 -9.73
CA ALA A 194 -1.97 3.21 -10.24
C ALA A 194 -3.31 3.68 -9.65
N LEU A 195 -4.29 2.78 -9.54
CA LEU A 195 -5.58 3.10 -8.92
C LEU A 195 -5.45 3.45 -7.44
N ILE A 196 -4.62 2.74 -6.68
CA ILE A 196 -4.40 3.04 -5.26
C ILE A 196 -3.69 4.39 -5.10
N GLN A 197 -2.68 4.65 -5.93
CA GLN A 197 -1.98 5.94 -5.95
C GLN A 197 -2.94 7.09 -6.26
N ASP A 198 -3.87 6.89 -7.20
CA ASP A 198 -4.91 7.86 -7.53
C ASP A 198 -5.84 8.15 -6.34
N VAL A 199 -6.27 7.11 -5.61
CA VAL A 199 -7.08 7.26 -4.39
C VAL A 199 -6.32 8.07 -3.32
N LEU A 200 -5.01 7.88 -3.20
CA LEU A 200 -4.17 8.52 -2.19
C LEU A 200 -3.71 9.95 -2.54
N LYS A 201 -3.99 10.47 -3.74
CA LYS A 201 -3.51 11.81 -4.18
C LYS A 201 -3.83 12.96 -3.23
N GLU A 202 -4.96 12.89 -2.54
CA GLU A 202 -5.43 13.93 -1.61
C GLU A 202 -5.18 13.57 -0.13
N TYR A 203 -4.41 12.51 0.14
CA TYR A 203 -4.09 12.11 1.49
C TYR A 203 -3.03 13.07 2.08
N SER A 204 -3.32 13.63 3.25
CA SER A 204 -2.49 14.69 3.85
C SER A 204 -1.05 14.26 4.16
N GLU A 205 -0.83 12.97 4.41
CA GLU A 205 0.48 12.41 4.74
C GLU A 205 1.07 11.58 3.60
N LEU A 206 0.70 11.88 2.35
CA LEU A 206 1.20 11.16 1.17
C LEU A 206 2.74 11.16 1.08
N GLU A 207 3.40 12.26 1.47
CA GLU A 207 4.87 12.34 1.49
C GLU A 207 5.50 11.35 2.49
N ASN A 208 4.86 11.13 3.65
CA ASN A 208 5.33 10.17 4.64
C ASN A 208 5.23 8.74 4.12
N ILE A 209 4.16 8.40 3.37
CA ILE A 209 4.02 7.10 2.71
C ILE A 209 5.19 6.86 1.76
N TRP A 210 5.51 7.83 0.90
CA TRP A 210 6.62 7.71 -0.04
C TRP A 210 7.97 7.60 0.66
N TYR A 211 8.19 8.40 1.70
CA TYR A 211 9.41 8.34 2.48
C TYR A 211 9.61 6.97 3.15
N ILE A 212 8.56 6.40 3.76
CA ILE A 212 8.63 5.06 4.35
C ILE A 212 8.91 4.01 3.26
N LEU A 213 8.31 4.15 2.07
CA LEU A 213 8.59 3.26 0.95
C LEU A 213 10.08 3.33 0.53
N GLU A 214 10.67 4.51 0.43
CA GLU A 214 12.11 4.68 0.16
C GLU A 214 12.98 4.01 1.23
N LEU A 215 12.60 4.09 2.51
CA LEU A 215 13.32 3.44 3.60
C LEU A 215 13.28 1.91 3.50
N ILE A 216 12.13 1.35 3.07
CA ILE A 216 12.00 -0.09 2.82
C ILE A 216 12.89 -0.52 1.64
N GLU A 217 12.88 0.25 0.55
CA GLU A 217 13.76 0.00 -0.61
C GLU A 217 15.24 0.08 -0.24
N ALA A 218 15.59 1.00 0.67
CA ALA A 218 16.92 1.12 1.26
C ALA A 218 17.25 0.02 2.31
N LYS A 219 16.33 -0.92 2.57
CA LYS A 219 16.47 -2.03 3.53
C LYS A 219 16.71 -1.55 4.97
N ASP A 220 16.00 -0.50 5.39
CA ASP A 220 16.01 -0.10 6.78
C ASP A 220 15.39 -1.19 7.66
N ARG A 221 16.18 -1.68 8.63
CA ARG A 221 15.84 -2.81 9.50
C ARG A 221 14.55 -2.63 10.30
N ARG A 222 14.13 -1.38 10.52
CA ARG A 222 12.87 -1.08 11.22
C ARG A 222 11.66 -1.67 10.50
N PHE A 223 11.75 -1.88 9.19
CA PHE A 223 10.66 -2.38 8.35
C PHE A 223 10.84 -3.83 7.87
N ASP A 224 11.88 -4.54 8.34
CA ASP A 224 12.13 -5.96 8.01
C ASP A 224 10.92 -6.86 8.29
N PHE A 225 10.05 -6.46 9.23
CA PHE A 225 8.84 -7.20 9.57
C PHE A 225 7.84 -7.27 8.41
N ILE A 226 7.83 -6.29 7.49
CA ILE A 226 6.90 -6.27 6.35
C ILE A 226 7.23 -7.40 5.38
N GLU A 227 8.51 -7.55 5.02
CA GLU A 227 8.96 -8.64 4.14
C GLU A 227 8.71 -10.00 4.78
N LYS A 228 9.06 -10.16 6.07
CA LYS A 228 8.79 -11.41 6.82
C LYS A 228 7.30 -11.75 6.87
N ALA A 229 6.44 -10.76 7.09
CA ALA A 229 5.00 -10.95 7.12
C ALA A 229 4.46 -11.36 5.74
N TYR A 230 4.96 -10.74 4.66
CA TYR A 230 4.59 -11.09 3.29
C TYR A 230 5.04 -12.51 2.92
N GLU A 231 6.27 -12.90 3.27
CA GLU A 231 6.76 -14.26 3.07
C GLU A 231 5.91 -15.30 3.82
N LEU A 232 5.56 -15.01 5.07
CA LEU A 232 4.70 -15.88 5.88
C LEU A 232 3.28 -15.99 5.28
N ALA A 233 2.76 -14.88 4.74
CA ALA A 233 1.48 -14.87 4.03
C ALA A 233 1.53 -15.77 2.79
N ILE A 234 2.58 -15.65 1.96
CA ILE A 234 2.77 -16.49 0.77
C ILE A 234 2.88 -17.98 1.14
N GLN A 235 3.62 -18.32 2.20
CA GLN A 235 3.80 -19.71 2.64
C GLN A 235 2.50 -20.39 3.08
N LYS A 236 1.54 -19.60 3.58
CA LYS A 236 0.25 -20.11 4.08
C LYS A 236 -0.90 -19.92 3.11
N ALA A 237 -0.72 -19.12 2.07
CA ALA A 237 -1.76 -18.81 1.10
C ALA A 237 -2.08 -20.02 0.22
N ILE A 238 -3.35 -20.10 -0.18
CA ILE A 238 -3.81 -21.06 -1.18
C ILE A 238 -3.65 -20.41 -2.55
N THR A 239 -3.36 -21.23 -3.56
CA THR A 239 -3.32 -20.78 -4.95
C THR A 239 -4.59 -21.21 -5.69
N TYR A 240 -4.95 -20.40 -6.68
CA TYR A 240 -6.12 -20.61 -7.52
C TYR A 240 -5.69 -20.73 -8.99
N PRO A 241 -6.32 -21.61 -9.78
CA PRO A 241 -6.05 -21.68 -11.21
C PRO A 241 -6.59 -20.42 -11.90
N TYR A 242 -5.75 -19.78 -12.71
CA TYR A 242 -6.12 -18.67 -13.59
C TYR A 242 -5.82 -19.02 -15.03
N ASN A 243 -6.64 -18.50 -15.94
CA ASN A 243 -6.49 -18.68 -17.38
C ASN A 243 -6.55 -17.32 -18.08
N ASP A 244 -5.54 -17.02 -18.88
CA ASP A 244 -5.37 -15.73 -19.56
C ASP A 244 -6.35 -15.47 -20.72
N SER A 245 -7.11 -16.47 -21.14
CA SER A 245 -8.11 -16.39 -22.21
C SER A 245 -9.49 -15.94 -21.74
N THR A 246 -9.69 -15.78 -20.42
CA THR A 246 -10.93 -15.18 -19.91
C THR A 246 -11.05 -13.75 -20.41
N SER A 247 -12.22 -13.38 -20.95
CA SER A 247 -12.47 -12.00 -21.37
C SER A 247 -12.26 -11.06 -20.18
N PRO A 248 -11.51 -9.95 -20.36
CA PRO A 248 -11.26 -9.02 -19.26
C PRO A 248 -12.58 -8.47 -18.73
N LEU A 249 -12.83 -8.60 -17.43
CA LEU A 249 -13.97 -7.96 -16.79
C LEU A 249 -13.70 -6.46 -16.67
N HIS A 250 -14.74 -5.65 -16.81
CA HIS A 250 -14.65 -4.23 -16.55
C HIS A 250 -14.31 -3.97 -15.09
N LEU A 251 -13.33 -3.10 -14.85
CA LEU A 251 -13.04 -2.60 -13.51
C LEU A 251 -14.31 -1.98 -12.91
N GLN A 252 -14.56 -2.34 -11.65
CA GLN A 252 -15.63 -1.78 -10.84
C GLN A 252 -15.07 -0.70 -9.93
N ILE A 253 -15.13 0.54 -10.40
CA ILE A 253 -14.75 1.71 -9.61
C ILE A 253 -16.02 2.27 -8.97
N SER A 254 -16.02 2.43 -7.64
CA SER A 254 -17.15 3.04 -6.94
C SER A 254 -17.10 4.55 -7.14
N SER A 255 -18.16 5.15 -7.71
CA SER A 255 -18.23 6.61 -7.87
C SER A 255 -18.58 7.34 -6.57
N ASN A 256 -19.15 6.63 -5.59
CA ASN A 256 -19.51 7.18 -4.30
C ASN A 256 -19.22 6.18 -3.17
N LEU A 257 -18.80 6.70 -2.02
CA LEU A 257 -18.70 5.93 -0.79
C LEU A 257 -20.07 5.81 -0.10
N PRO A 258 -20.35 4.68 0.56
CA PRO A 258 -21.55 4.52 1.36
C PRO A 258 -21.54 5.50 2.55
N LYS A 259 -22.74 5.91 2.98
CA LYS A 259 -22.86 6.74 4.19
C LYS A 259 -22.42 5.95 5.42
N LYS A 260 -21.62 6.60 6.28
CA LYS A 260 -21.29 6.07 7.61
C LYS A 260 -22.55 5.87 8.43
N VAL A 261 -22.56 4.80 9.22
CA VAL A 261 -23.64 4.42 10.13
C VAL A 261 -23.13 4.49 11.57
N LEU A 262 -24.00 4.92 12.47
CA LEU A 262 -23.68 5.00 13.89
C LEU A 262 -23.65 3.59 14.48
N LYS A 263 -22.49 3.14 14.99
CA LYS A 263 -22.30 1.82 15.61
C LYS A 263 -21.85 1.97 17.06
N ASN A 264 -22.33 1.08 17.92
CA ASN A 264 -21.78 0.91 19.26
C ASN A 264 -20.59 -0.03 19.16
N ILE A 265 -19.43 0.37 19.69
CA ILE A 265 -18.24 -0.48 19.84
C ILE A 265 -18.06 -0.77 21.33
#